data_AF-A0A3N7FM18-F1
#
_entry.id   AF-A0A3N7FM18-F1
#
_cell.length_a   1.000
_cell.length_b   1.000
_cell.length_c   1.000
_cell.angle_alpha   90.00
_cell.angle_beta   90.00
_cell.angle_gamma   90.00
#
_symmetry.space_group_name_H-M   'P 1'
#
loop_
_entity.id
_entity.type
_entity.pdbx_description
1 polymer ?
#
loop_
_entity_poly.entity_id
_entity_poly.type
_entity_poly.pdbx_seq_one_letter_code
_entity_poly.pdbx_strand_id
1 'polypeptide(L)'
;MDLQFEWEDVEAFVRQPDGSLFSWFERFQCYQQLLHGIVNKGKLDLTLALDGEVSVWEVGEPLLKVLESEGIVKQVFPLHGECMQLSQCVGHCNYVIEF
;
A
#
# COMPACT_ATOMS: atom_id res chain seq x y z
N MET A 1 -25.93 5.21 -4.34
CA MET A 1 -25.59 5.37 -2.92
C MET A 1 -24.36 4.51 -2.73
N ASP A 2 -23.20 5.12 -2.56
CA ASP A 2 -21.97 4.37 -2.32
C ASP A 2 -22.00 3.93 -0.85
N LEU A 3 -22.35 2.67 -0.60
CA LEU A 3 -22.24 2.11 0.74
C LEU A 3 -20.77 2.06 1.11
N GLN A 4 -20.42 2.71 2.22
CA GLN A 4 -19.11 2.57 2.83
C GLN A 4 -18.93 1.11 3.25
N PHE A 5 -17.78 0.55 2.88
CA PHE A 5 -17.44 -0.82 3.22
C PHE A 5 -17.02 -0.90 4.70
N GLU A 6 -17.69 -1.77 5.46
CA GLU A 6 -17.37 -2.07 6.86
C GLU A 6 -17.14 -3.58 7.00
N TRP A 7 -16.19 -3.98 7.84
CA TRP A 7 -15.79 -5.39 7.95
C TRP A 7 -16.90 -6.25 8.58
N GLU A 8 -17.70 -5.65 9.44
CA GLU A 8 -18.87 -6.23 10.09
C GLU A 8 -19.94 -6.65 9.07
N ASP A 9 -20.02 -5.97 7.93
CA ASP A 9 -21.02 -6.20 6.87
C ASP A 9 -20.46 -6.98 5.68
N VAL A 10 -19.30 -7.64 5.82
CA VAL A 10 -18.61 -8.34 4.72
C VAL A 10 -19.49 -9.34 3.97
N GLU A 11 -20.39 -10.04 4.67
CA GLU A 11 -21.29 -11.04 4.08
C GLU A 11 -22.42 -10.42 3.24
N ALA A 12 -22.65 -9.11 3.33
CA ALA A 12 -23.59 -8.38 2.49
C ALA A 12 -23.02 -8.05 1.10
N PHE A 13 -21.69 -8.15 0.93
CA PHE A 13 -21.01 -7.85 -0.33
C PHE A 13 -20.92 -9.08 -1.24
N VAL A 14 -21.15 -8.86 -2.53
CA VAL A 14 -21.02 -9.91 -3.55
C VAL A 14 -19.54 -10.21 -3.77
N ARG A 15 -19.16 -11.48 -3.60
CA ARG A 15 -17.81 -11.95 -3.90
C ARG A 15 -17.58 -12.02 -5.42
N GLN A 16 -16.33 -11.81 -5.80
CA GLN A 16 -15.86 -12.01 -7.16
C GLN A 16 -15.90 -13.49 -7.56
N PRO A 17 -15.84 -13.81 -8.87
CA PRO A 17 -15.84 -15.20 -9.35
C PRO A 17 -14.69 -16.06 -8.78
N ASP A 18 -13.56 -15.44 -8.42
CA ASP A 18 -12.42 -16.09 -7.78
C ASP A 18 -12.58 -16.24 -6.25
N GLY A 19 -13.74 -15.83 -5.70
CA GLY A 19 -14.04 -15.84 -4.27
C GLY A 19 -13.47 -14.65 -3.50
N SER A 20 -12.70 -13.77 -4.15
CA SER A 20 -12.16 -12.56 -3.52
C SER A 20 -13.25 -11.53 -3.25
N LEU A 21 -13.04 -10.70 -2.23
CA LEU A 21 -13.98 -9.62 -1.88
C LEU A 21 -13.73 -8.36 -2.72
N PHE A 22 -12.46 -8.06 -2.93
CA PHE A 22 -11.99 -6.88 -3.65
C PHE A 22 -11.29 -7.28 -4.94
N SER A 23 -11.57 -6.51 -5.99
CA SER A 23 -10.85 -6.58 -7.25
C SER A 23 -9.36 -6.32 -7.02
N TRP A 24 -8.56 -6.68 -8.01
CA TRP A 24 -7.15 -6.32 -8.00
C TRP A 24 -6.97 -4.80 -7.84
N PHE A 25 -7.76 -4.00 -8.56
CA PHE A 25 -7.65 -2.55 -8.51
C PHE A 25 -8.03 -1.99 -7.14
N GLU A 26 -9.13 -2.47 -6.54
CA GLU A 26 -9.53 -2.06 -5.18
C GLU A 26 -8.48 -2.44 -4.14
N ARG A 27 -7.92 -3.66 -4.23
CA ARG A 27 -6.79 -4.05 -3.38
C ARG A 27 -5.63 -3.08 -3.55
N PHE A 28 -5.21 -2.81 -4.79
CA PHE A 28 -4.12 -1.88 -5.07
C PHE A 28 -4.38 -0.49 -4.47
N GLN A 29 -5.59 0.05 -4.63
CA GLN A 29 -5.98 1.31 -4.00
C GLN A 29 -5.88 1.25 -2.47
N CYS A 30 -6.37 0.18 -1.83
CA CYS A 30 -6.23 -0.01 -0.39
C CYS A 30 -4.77 -0.01 0.06
N TYR A 31 -3.89 -0.73 -0.65
CA TYR A 31 -2.47 -0.76 -0.32
C TYR A 31 -1.78 0.59 -0.51
N GLN A 32 -2.12 1.34 -1.56
CA GLN A 32 -1.66 2.72 -1.74
C GLN A 32 -2.08 3.59 -0.56
N GLN A 33 -3.35 3.53 -0.14
CA GLN A 33 -3.83 4.28 1.03
C GLN A 33 -3.12 3.85 2.31
N LEU A 34 -2.88 2.54 2.51
CA LEU A 34 -2.16 2.04 3.68
C LEU A 34 -0.71 2.54 3.71
N LEU A 35 0.02 2.42 2.60
CA LEU A 35 1.42 2.82 2.49
C LEU A 35 1.59 4.34 2.68
N HIS A 36 0.80 5.14 1.97
CA HIS A 36 0.83 6.60 2.12
C HIS A 36 0.22 7.08 3.46
N GLY A 37 -0.57 6.24 4.13
CA GLY A 37 -1.17 6.52 5.43
C GLY A 37 -0.27 6.20 6.64
N ILE A 38 0.92 5.61 6.43
CA ILE A 38 1.89 5.39 7.50
C ILE A 38 2.46 6.76 7.90
N VAL A 39 2.03 7.28 9.04
CA VAL A 39 2.45 8.57 9.58
C VAL A 39 3.04 8.41 10.97
N ASN A 40 3.98 9.29 11.35
CA ASN A 40 4.50 9.32 12.71
C ASN A 40 3.39 9.83 13.65
N LYS A 41 2.72 8.91 14.36
CA LYS A 41 1.70 9.23 15.38
C LYS A 41 2.29 9.42 16.78
N GLY A 42 3.62 9.45 16.88
CA GLY A 42 4.34 9.71 18.12
C GLY A 42 4.13 11.13 18.62
N LYS A 43 4.69 11.41 19.80
CA LYS A 43 4.72 12.76 20.36
C LYS A 43 5.98 13.54 19.97
N LEU A 44 6.94 12.84 19.37
CA LEU A 44 8.28 13.34 19.08
C LEU A 44 8.69 12.86 17.70
N ASP A 45 9.59 13.63 17.09
CA ASP A 45 10.23 13.27 15.85
C ASP A 45 11.12 12.04 16.06
N LEU A 46 11.14 11.16 15.07
CA LEU A 46 11.92 9.94 15.09
C LEU A 46 13.11 10.07 14.16
N THR A 47 14.21 9.42 14.51
CA THR A 47 15.37 9.35 13.65
C THR A 47 15.35 8.03 12.89
N LEU A 48 15.32 8.10 11.57
CA LEU A 48 15.48 6.98 10.67
C LEU A 48 16.96 6.84 10.34
N ALA A 49 17.51 5.64 10.48
CA ALA A 49 18.90 5.35 10.14
C ALA A 49 18.94 4.16 9.18
N LEU A 50 19.57 4.35 8.02
CA LEU A 50 19.80 3.31 7.01
C LEU A 50 21.21 3.47 6.45
N ASP A 51 22.01 2.42 6.51
CA ASP A 51 23.38 2.38 5.96
C ASP A 51 24.31 3.53 6.40
N GLY A 52 24.08 4.10 7.58
CA GLY A 52 24.86 5.20 8.13
C GLY A 52 24.35 6.60 7.77
N GLU A 53 23.39 6.70 6.84
CA GLU A 53 22.62 7.91 6.59
C GLU A 53 21.51 8.05 7.63
N VAL A 54 21.23 9.31 7.99
CA VAL A 54 20.30 9.65 9.07
C VAL A 54 19.31 10.71 8.60
N SER A 55 18.03 10.38 8.66
CA SER A 55 16.93 11.28 8.29
C SER A 55 15.98 11.46 9.46
N VAL A 56 15.38 12.65 9.58
CA VAL A 56 14.37 12.94 10.61
C VAL A 56 13.00 12.65 10.03
N TRP A 57 12.17 11.92 10.79
CA TRP A 57 10.78 11.65 10.48
C TRP A 57 9.89 12.41 11.46
N GLU A 58 9.36 13.53 10.99
CA GLU A 58 8.60 14.46 11.82
C GLU A 58 7.22 13.92 12.21
N VAL A 59 6.70 14.36 13.36
CA VAL A 59 5.35 14.00 13.80
C VAL A 59 4.31 14.42 12.75
N GLY A 60 3.44 13.48 12.36
CA GLY A 60 2.39 13.68 11.36
C GLY A 60 2.84 13.51 9.91
N GLU A 61 4.14 13.34 9.65
CA GLU A 61 4.66 13.18 8.30
C GLU A 61 4.44 11.76 7.76
N PRO A 62 4.05 11.58 6.49
CA PRO A 62 3.99 10.27 5.84
C PRO A 62 5.37 9.65 5.64
N LEU A 63 5.63 8.47 6.20
CA LEU A 63 6.91 7.77 6.11
C LEU A 63 7.38 7.58 4.67
N LEU A 64 6.49 7.11 3.80
CA LEU A 64 6.84 6.84 2.41
C LEU A 64 7.35 8.09 1.69
N LYS A 65 6.75 9.25 1.98
CA LYS A 65 7.17 10.53 1.40
C LYS A 65 8.58 10.93 1.84
N VAL A 66 8.92 10.69 3.11
CA VAL A 66 10.29 10.91 3.62
C VAL A 66 11.28 10.00 2.90
N LEU A 67 10.96 8.70 2.79
CA LEU A 67 11.85 7.76 2.14
C LEU A 67 12.03 8.05 0.64
N GLU A 68 10.98 8.55 -0.03
CA GLU A 68 11.05 9.01 -1.42
C GLU A 68 11.91 10.27 -1.58
N SER A 69 11.80 11.25 -0.67
CA SER A 69 12.62 12.48 -0.74
C SER A 69 14.09 12.24 -0.45
N GLU A 70 14.39 11.27 0.42
CA GLU A 70 15.75 10.82 0.72
C GLU A 70 16.32 9.90 -0.38
N GLY A 71 15.53 9.56 -1.40
CA GLY A 71 15.95 8.67 -2.48
C GLY A 71 16.15 7.21 -2.05
N ILE A 72 15.71 6.84 -0.85
CA ILE A 72 15.75 5.48 -0.30
C ILE A 72 14.73 4.60 -1.00
N VAL A 73 13.54 5.15 -1.26
CA VAL A 73 12.51 4.49 -2.07
C VAL A 73 12.49 5.15 -3.44
N LYS A 74 12.86 4.40 -4.48
CA LYS A 74 12.84 4.91 -5.86
C LYS A 74 11.43 4.93 -6.44
N GLN A 75 10.69 3.85 -6.23
CA GLN A 75 9.34 3.70 -6.74
C GLN A 75 8.58 2.63 -5.97
N VAL A 76 7.28 2.86 -5.79
CA VAL A 76 6.32 1.83 -5.38
C VAL A 76 5.42 1.54 -6.57
N PHE A 77 5.39 0.27 -6.99
CA PHE A 77 4.51 -0.17 -8.07
C PHE A 77 3.92 -1.53 -7.73
N PRO A 78 2.71 -1.83 -8.21
CA PRO A 78 2.16 -3.17 -8.05
C PRO A 78 2.96 -4.12 -8.93
N LEU A 79 3.45 -5.23 -8.35
CA LEU A 79 4.00 -6.30 -9.17
C LEU A 79 2.87 -6.93 -9.97
N HIS A 80 2.94 -6.87 -11.29
CA HIS A 80 2.12 -7.75 -12.10
C HIS A 80 2.65 -9.17 -11.86
N GLY A 81 1.85 -10.05 -11.26
CA GLY A 81 2.21 -11.47 -11.15
C GLY A 81 2.53 -12.02 -12.55
N GLU A 82 3.39 -13.04 -12.66
CA GLU A 82 3.68 -13.70 -13.93
C GLU A 82 2.38 -14.23 -14.57
N CYS A 83 1.75 -13.40 -15.41
CA CYS A 83 0.63 -13.76 -16.24
C CYS A 83 0.83 -13.07 -17.59
N MET A 84 1.67 -13.67 -18.43
CA MET A 84 1.71 -13.38 -19.86
C MET A 84 0.38 -13.79 -20.51
N GLN A 85 -0.72 -13.06 -20.31
CA GLN A 85 -1.84 -12.99 -21.25
C GLN A 85 -2.95 -12.04 -20.74
N LEU A 86 -3.14 -10.95 -21.48
CA LEU A 86 -4.07 -9.83 -21.26
C LEU A 86 -5.57 -10.19 -21.27
N SER A 87 -5.98 -11.44 -21.11
CA SER A 87 -7.40 -11.82 -21.20
C SER A 87 -8.00 -12.37 -19.91
N GLN A 88 -7.21 -12.87 -18.96
CA GLN A 88 -7.74 -13.52 -17.76
C GLN A 88 -6.68 -13.50 -16.67
N CYS A 89 -6.84 -12.75 -15.58
CA CYS A 89 -6.37 -13.16 -14.24
C CYS A 89 -6.72 -12.11 -13.17
N VAL A 90 -7.58 -12.52 -12.25
CA VAL A 90 -7.81 -11.89 -10.94
C VAL A 90 -6.91 -12.62 -9.94
N GLY A 91 -6.16 -11.85 -9.15
CA GLY A 91 -5.64 -12.31 -7.86
C GLY A 91 -4.25 -12.94 -7.85
N HIS A 92 -3.22 -12.12 -7.75
CA HIS A 92 -2.24 -12.10 -6.64
C HIS A 92 -1.09 -11.16 -7.00
N CYS A 93 -0.85 -10.15 -6.16
CA CYS A 93 0.30 -9.27 -6.27
C CYS A 93 0.92 -9.11 -4.88
N ASN A 94 2.21 -9.44 -4.77
CA ASN A 94 3.05 -9.03 -3.65
C ASN A 94 3.67 -7.66 -3.98
N TYR A 95 4.07 -6.90 -2.97
CA TYR A 95 4.74 -5.60 -3.14
C TYR A 95 6.25 -5.79 -3.18
N VAL A 96 6.93 -5.04 -4.04
CA VAL A 96 8.38 -4.82 -3.97
C VAL A 96 8.60 -3.33 -3.74
N ILE A 97 9.40 -3.03 -2.73
CA ILE A 97 10.02 -1.72 -2.55
C ILE A 97 11.41 -1.88 -3.16
N GLU A 98 11.68 -1.17 -4.26
CA GLU A 98 13.03 -1.10 -4.81
C GLU A 98 13.81 0.00 -4.09
N PHE A 99 14.89 -0.41 -3.43
CA PHE A 99 15.91 0.45 -2.82
C PHE A 99 16.96 0.87 -3.86
#